data_AF-A0AAN5D850-F1
#
_entry.id   AF-A0AAN5D850-F1
#
_cell.length_a   1.000
_cell.length_b   1.000
_cell.length_c   1.000
_cell.angle_alpha   90.00
_cell.angle_beta   90.00
_cell.angle_gamma   90.00
#
_symmetry.space_group_name_H-M   'P 1'
#
loop_
_entity.id
_entity.type
_entity.pdbx_description
1 polymer ?
#
loop_
_entity_poly.entity_id
_entity_poly.type
_entity_poly.pdbx_seq_one_letter_code
_entity_poly.pdbx_strand_id
1 'polypeptide(L)'
;RFQVKEVLDFSLAILPSVILSAIMHTLSLVPTLLMINGVISYAVCSVLYYSIHSLNCIVTKLTLIICHKGMRQRFQLLIFRKVRNSKTKRIKIDVEREGNQYFEKM
;
A
#
# COMPACT_ATOMS: atom_id res chain seq x y z
N ARG A 1 26.64 1.84 11.18
CA ARG A 1 26.04 3.19 10.97
C ARG A 1 25.10 3.24 9.76
N PHE A 2 25.34 2.49 8.69
CA PHE A 2 24.47 2.45 7.50
C PHE A 2 23.06 1.88 7.76
N GLN A 3 22.94 0.79 8.53
CA GLN A 3 21.65 0.16 8.85
C GLN A 3 20.63 1.09 9.52
N VAL A 4 21.06 2.02 10.38
CA VAL A 4 20.11 2.92 11.08
C VAL A 4 19.49 3.93 10.11
N LYS A 5 20.29 4.43 9.17
CA LYS A 5 19.82 5.37 8.14
C LYS A 5 18.83 4.70 7.17
N GLU A 6 19.13 3.45 6.81
CA GLU A 6 18.29 2.64 5.94
C GLU A 6 16.90 2.35 6.54
N VAL A 7 16.87 1.95 7.83
CA VAL A 7 15.62 1.75 8.57
C VAL A 7 14.82 3.06 8.68
N LEU A 8 15.51 4.19 8.86
CA LEU A 8 14.86 5.50 8.95
C LEU A 8 14.25 5.93 7.61
N ASP A 9 14.97 5.77 6.50
CA ASP A 9 14.49 6.09 5.15
C ASP A 9 13.31 5.20 4.75
N PHE A 10 13.35 3.91 5.11
CA PHE A 10 12.23 2.98 4.92
C PHE A 10 11.00 3.40 5.74
N SER A 11 11.21 3.75 7.02
CA SER A 11 10.14 4.18 7.91
C SER A 11 9.48 5.49 7.44
N LEU A 12 10.29 6.46 6.99
CA LEU A 12 9.81 7.71 6.42
C LEU A 12 9.01 7.50 5.13
N ALA A 13 9.38 6.53 4.30
CA ALA A 13 8.64 6.22 3.08
C ALA A 13 7.28 5.55 3.35
N ILE A 14 7.13 4.86 4.49
CA ILE A 14 5.88 4.21 4.90
C ILE A 14 4.95 5.16 5.66
N LEU A 15 5.51 6.15 6.35
CA LEU A 15 4.78 7.09 7.18
C LEU A 15 3.54 7.74 6.51
N PRO A 16 3.60 8.20 5.23
CA PRO A 16 2.44 8.78 4.55
C PRO A 16 1.27 7.80 4.44
N SER A 17 1.57 6.51 4.24
CA SER A 17 0.54 5.46 4.16
C SER A 17 -0.13 5.21 5.51
N VAL A 18 0.64 5.26 6.60
CA VAL A 18 0.13 5.08 7.96
C VAL A 18 -0.75 6.24 8.37
N ILE A 19 -0.32 7.48 8.09
CA ILE A 19 -1.10 8.70 8.36
C ILE A 19 -2.44 8.64 7.61
N LEU A 20 -2.40 8.29 6.32
CA LEU A 20 -3.60 8.21 5.50
C LEU A 20 -4.57 7.13 5.98
N SER A 21 -4.04 5.96 6.38
CA SER A 21 -4.84 4.89 6.96
C SER A 21 -5.51 5.31 8.28
N ALA A 22 -4.79 6.04 9.14
CA ALA A 22 -5.34 6.56 10.38
C ALA A 22 -6.52 7.51 10.12
N ILE A 23 -6.37 8.45 9.17
CA ILE A 23 -7.44 9.38 8.78
C ILE A 23 -8.68 8.61 8.27
N MET A 24 -8.47 7.63 7.40
CA MET A 24 -9.57 6.81 6.85
C MET A 24 -10.29 6.01 7.95
N HIS A 25 -9.55 5.48 8.93
CA HIS A 25 -10.15 4.82 10.10
C HIS A 25 -10.96 5.79 10.95
N THR A 26 -10.52 7.03 11.13
CA THR A 26 -11.31 8.06 11.82
C THR A 26 -12.59 8.39 11.04
N LEU A 27 -12.54 8.42 9.71
CA LEU A 27 -13.74 8.64 8.88
C LEU A 27 -14.72 7.46 8.97
N SER A 28 -14.26 6.24 9.22
CA SER A 28 -15.12 5.08 9.48
C SER A 28 -15.97 5.19 10.74
N LEU A 29 -15.74 6.19 11.62
CA LEU A 29 -16.64 6.48 12.75
C LEU A 29 -17.93 7.17 12.30
N VAL A 30 -17.93 7.90 11.18
CA VAL A 30 -19.06 8.70 10.72
C VAL A 30 -20.31 7.86 10.45
N PRO A 31 -20.25 6.71 9.74
CA PRO A 31 -21.42 5.84 9.58
C PRO A 31 -21.96 5.34 10.91
N THR A 32 -21.09 5.00 11.87
CA THR A 32 -21.49 4.52 13.19
C THR A 32 -22.25 5.59 13.98
N LEU A 33 -21.78 6.84 13.94
CA LEU A 33 -22.47 7.97 14.57
C LEU A 33 -23.83 8.25 13.92
N LEU A 34 -23.91 8.19 12.58
CA LEU A 34 -25.16 8.35 11.84
C LEU A 34 -26.17 7.24 12.17
N MET A 35 -25.70 6.01 12.37
CA MET A 35 -26.54 4.88 12.76
C MET A 35 -27.09 5.05 14.18
N ILE A 36 -26.25 5.47 15.14
CA ILE A 36 -26.68 5.72 16.53
C ILE A 36 -27.73 6.84 16.60
N ASN A 37 -27.58 7.88 15.77
CA ASN A 37 -28.57 8.96 15.66
C ASN A 37 -29.84 8.56 14.90
N GLY A 38 -29.97 7.31 14.44
CA GLY A 38 -31.15 6.81 13.74
C GLY A 38 -31.31 7.32 12.31
N VAL A 39 -30.29 7.96 11.73
CA VAL A 39 -30.33 8.54 10.37
C VAL A 39 -30.22 7.45 9.31
N ILE A 40 -29.42 6.41 9.57
CA ILE A 40 -29.18 5.31 8.64
C ILE A 40 -29.50 3.96 9.28
N SER A 41 -29.91 3.00 8.46
CA SER A 41 -30.15 1.62 8.90
C SER A 41 -28.84 0.84 9.02
N TYR A 42 -28.87 -0.24 9.82
CA TYR A 42 -27.72 -1.12 10.01
C TYR A 42 -27.15 -1.66 8.69
N ALA A 43 -28.01 -2.08 7.76
CA ALA A 43 -27.60 -2.59 6.46
C ALA A 43 -26.78 -1.56 5.65
N VAL A 44 -27.21 -0.29 5.66
CA VAL A 44 -26.49 0.79 4.98
C VAL A 44 -25.16 1.08 5.69
N CYS A 45 -25.16 1.09 7.03
CA CYS A 45 -23.94 1.25 7.81
C CYS A 45 -22.90 0.15 7.50
N SER A 46 -23.32 -1.11 7.38
CA SER A 46 -22.42 -2.22 7.02
C SER A 46 -21.81 -2.03 5.63
N VAL A 47 -22.60 -1.66 4.63
CA VAL A 47 -22.10 -1.42 3.25
C VAL A 47 -21.11 -0.27 3.24
N LEU A 48 -21.41 0.83 3.92
CA LEU A 48 -20.50 1.97 4.03
C LEU A 48 -19.20 1.60 4.73
N TYR A 49 -19.28 0.87 5.84
CA TYR A 49 -18.10 0.42 6.57
C TYR A 49 -17.17 -0.45 5.71
N TYR A 50 -17.72 -1.47 5.03
CA TYR A 50 -16.96 -2.32 4.12
C TYR A 50 -16.37 -1.54 2.95
N SER A 51 -17.11 -0.57 2.42
CA SER A 51 -16.66 0.28 1.31
C SER A 51 -15.48 1.17 1.74
N ILE A 52 -15.58 1.84 2.88
CA ILE A 52 -14.51 2.69 3.43
C ILE A 52 -13.27 1.85 3.74
N HIS A 53 -13.45 0.65 4.31
CA HIS A 53 -12.34 -0.27 4.57
C HIS A 53 -11.64 -0.70 3.28
N SER A 54 -12.40 -1.10 2.26
CA SER A 54 -11.86 -1.51 0.96
C SER A 54 -11.12 -0.37 0.29
N LEU A 55 -11.68 0.85 0.32
CA LEU A 55 -11.04 2.04 -0.22
C LEU A 55 -9.74 2.36 0.53
N ASN A 56 -9.74 2.27 1.86
CA ASN A 56 -8.55 2.46 2.67
C ASN A 56 -7.43 1.49 2.26
N CYS A 57 -7.75 0.21 2.08
CA CYS A 57 -6.77 -0.79 1.62
C CYS A 57 -6.18 -0.44 0.25
N ILE A 58 -7.00 0.00 -0.70
CA ILE A 58 -6.55 0.37 -2.06
C ILE A 58 -5.64 1.59 -1.98
N VAL A 59 -6.09 2.65 -1.33
CA VAL A 59 -5.38 3.92 -1.24
C VAL A 59 -4.06 3.74 -0.47
N THR A 60 -4.08 3.04 0.66
CA THR A 60 -2.87 2.78 1.45
C THR A 60 -1.83 1.99 0.65
N LYS A 61 -2.24 0.96 -0.09
CA LYS A 61 -1.33 0.19 -0.97
C LYS A 61 -0.79 1.05 -2.12
N LEU A 62 -1.60 1.90 -2.73
CA LEU A 62 -1.16 2.82 -3.78
C LEU A 62 -0.15 3.83 -3.25
N THR A 63 -0.43 4.45 -2.10
CA THR A 63 0.48 5.40 -1.44
C THR A 63 1.81 4.73 -1.12
N LEU A 64 1.80 3.49 -0.61
CA LEU A 64 3.03 2.71 -0.41
C LEU A 64 3.82 2.50 -1.71
N ILE A 65 3.16 2.14 -2.81
CA ILE A 65 3.83 1.95 -4.10
C ILE A 65 4.42 3.27 -4.62
N ILE A 66 3.74 4.41 -4.41
CA ILE A 66 4.20 5.72 -4.91
C ILE A 66 5.36 6.26 -4.07
N CYS A 67 5.22 6.24 -2.74
CA CYS A 67 6.18 6.82 -1.80
C CYS A 67 7.43 5.96 -1.63
N HIS A 68 7.34 4.63 -1.78
CA HIS A 68 8.47 3.74 -1.61
C HIS A 68 9.11 3.37 -2.96
N LYS A 69 10.24 4.00 -3.29
CA LYS A 69 10.96 3.83 -4.58
C LYS A 69 11.22 2.34 -4.91
N GLY A 70 11.67 1.55 -3.94
CA GLY A 70 11.93 0.12 -4.14
C GLY A 70 10.68 -0.71 -4.42
N MET A 71 9.52 -0.33 -3.86
CA MET A 71 8.25 -1.01 -4.16
C MET A 71 7.72 -0.58 -5.53
N ARG A 72 7.88 0.70 -5.89
CA ARG A 72 7.53 1.22 -7.22
C ARG A 72 8.27 0.48 -8.33
N GLN A 73 9.58 0.30 -8.18
CA GLN A 73 10.42 -0.39 -9.17
C GLN A 73 10.02 -1.87 -9.28
N ARG A 74 9.75 -2.55 -8.16
CA ARG A 74 9.25 -3.93 -8.17
C ARG A 74 7.88 -4.05 -8.81
N PHE A 75 6.96 -3.16 -8.49
CA PHE A 75 5.62 -3.12 -9.10
C PHE A 75 5.70 -2.90 -10.61
N GLN A 76 6.57 -1.99 -11.05
CA GLN A 76 6.79 -1.74 -12.48
C GLN A 76 7.35 -2.97 -13.20
N LEU A 77 8.28 -3.69 -12.59
CA LEU A 77 8.81 -4.94 -13.15
C LEU A 77 7.74 -6.03 -13.22
N LEU A 78 6.93 -6.22 -12.17
CA LEU A 78 5.93 -7.29 -12.15
C LEU A 78 4.75 -7.04 -13.09
N ILE A 79 4.37 -5.79 -13.31
CA ILE A 79 3.21 -5.44 -14.15
C ILE A 79 3.64 -5.07 -15.57
N PHE A 80 4.54 -4.10 -15.75
CA PHE A 80 4.88 -3.65 -17.11
C PHE A 80 5.84 -4.60 -17.84
N ARG A 81 6.75 -5.30 -17.15
CA ARG A 81 7.63 -6.30 -17.81
C ARG A 81 6.86 -7.57 -18.18
N LYS A 82 5.81 -7.93 -17.41
CA LYS A 82 4.95 -9.08 -17.68
C LYS A 82 4.00 -8.83 -18.87
N VAL A 83 3.52 -7.60 -19.05
CA VAL A 83 2.75 -7.20 -20.23
C VAL A 83 3.59 -7.26 -21.53
N ARG A 84 4.90 -6.98 -21.45
CA ARG A 84 5.79 -7.01 -22.62
C ARG A 84 6.30 -8.41 -23.02
N ASN A 85 6.31 -9.38 -22.09
CA ASN A 85 6.91 -10.71 -22.28
C ASN A 85 5.88 -11.86 -22.21
N SER A 86 4.68 -11.70 -22.79
CA SER A 86 3.73 -12.82 -22.87
C SER A 86 4.20 -14.01 -23.74
N LYS A 87 5.32 -13.86 -24.47
CA LYS A 87 5.87 -14.91 -25.35
C LYS A 87 7.24 -15.49 -24.97
N THR A 88 7.93 -15.04 -23.92
CA THR A 88 9.30 -15.53 -23.67
C THR A 88 9.62 -15.74 -22.20
N LYS A 89 9.71 -17.03 -21.87
CA LYS A 89 10.41 -17.69 -20.76
C LYS A 89 10.26 -17.05 -19.36
N ARG A 90 9.76 -17.87 -18.42
CA ARG A 90 9.93 -17.72 -16.97
C ARG A 90 11.42 -17.56 -16.65
N ILE A 91 11.92 -16.33 -16.65
CA ILE A 91 13.15 -15.99 -15.96
C ILE A 91 12.80 -16.14 -14.47
N LYS A 92 13.43 -17.12 -13.79
CA LYS A 92 13.44 -17.17 -12.32
C LYS A 92 13.99 -15.82 -11.85
N ILE A 93 13.12 -14.93 -11.42
CA ILE A 93 13.50 -13.66 -10.81
C ILE A 93 14.07 -14.04 -9.44
N ASP A 94 15.39 -13.94 -9.32
CA ASP A 94 16.11 -14.24 -8.10
C ASP A 94 16.03 -13.03 -7.17
N VAL A 95 14.99 -13.03 -6.34
CA VAL A 95 14.57 -11.89 -5.50
C VAL A 95 15.66 -11.48 -4.50
N GLU A 96 16.49 -12.44 -4.08
CA GLU A 96 17.61 -12.21 -3.15
C GLU A 96 18.76 -11.47 -3.83
N ARG A 97 19.11 -11.85 -5.07
CA ARG A 97 20.22 -11.23 -5.80
C ARG A 97 19.92 -9.78 -6.20
N GLU A 98 18.68 -9.48 -6.58
CA GLU A 98 18.25 -8.10 -6.88
C GLU A 98 18.06 -7.25 -5.62
N GLY A 99 17.69 -7.87 -4.50
CA GLY A 99 17.69 -7.22 -3.19
C GLY A 99 19.10 -6.73 -2.83
N ASN A 100 20.08 -7.62 -2.86
CA ASN A 100 21.47 -7.27 -2.60
C ASN A 100 21.99 -6.15 -3.52
N GLN A 101 21.67 -6.18 -4.82
CA GLN A 101 22.10 -5.12 -5.75
C GLN A 101 21.44 -3.75 -5.50
N TYR A 102 20.23 -3.72 -4.94
CA TYR A 102 19.58 -2.46 -4.56
C TYR A 102 20.15 -1.89 -3.27
N PHE A 103 20.40 -2.76 -2.28
CA PHE A 103 20.99 -2.38 -1.00
C PHE A 103 22.48 -2.05 -1.13
N GLU A 104 23.20 -2.62 -2.09
CA GLU A 104 24.60 -2.25 -2.41
C GLU A 104 24.72 -0.92 -3.18
N LYS A 105 23.65 -0.44 -3.81
CA LYS A 105 23.67 0.80 -4.62
C LYS A 105 23.05 2.02 -3.94
N MET A 106 22.51 1.88 -2.73
CA MET A 106 22.01 2.98 -1.89
C MET A 106 23.03 3.36 -0.81
#